data_AF-A0A7V3RLX7-F1
#
_entry.id   AF-A0A7V3RLX7-F1
#
_cell.length_a   1.000
_cell.length_b   1.000
_cell.length_c   1.000
_cell.angle_alpha   90.00
_cell.angle_beta   90.00
_cell.angle_gamma   90.00
#
_symmetry.space_group_name_H-M   'P 1'
#
loop_
_entity.id
_entity.type
_entity.pdbx_description
1 polymer ?
#
loop_
_entity_poly.entity_id
_entity_poly.type
_entity_poly.pdbx_seq_one_letter_code
_entity_poly.pdbx_strand_id
1 'polypeptide(L)'
;MSRSIKKGPFVDSKLYKKVLDAQEKTDKKPIKTWSRRSTIIPEMVGLTIQVYNGKIFIPVFITENMVGHKLGEFSPTRIFRGHSGTKKVEKEEGAPAAAPATAGATAQPAAGVPGGASSGTSGAAAATQQQAPAPKK
;
A
#
# COMPACT_ATOMS: atom_id res chain seq x y z
N MET A 1 -24.16 -12.96 13.05
CA MET A 1 -25.35 -13.78 12.71
C MET A 1 -25.30 -14.13 11.23
N SER A 2 -25.15 -15.41 10.93
CA SER A 2 -25.12 -15.96 9.57
C SER A 2 -26.55 -16.05 9.01
N ARG A 3 -26.69 -15.87 7.69
CA ARG A 3 -27.95 -16.19 7.01
C ARG A 3 -28.06 -17.71 6.86
N SER A 4 -29.28 -18.22 6.72
CA SER A 4 -29.51 -19.64 6.45
C SER A 4 -28.78 -20.09 5.18
N ILE A 5 -28.12 -21.25 5.25
CA ILE A 5 -27.29 -21.86 4.20
C ILE A 5 -28.05 -21.95 2.87
N LYS A 6 -29.35 -22.23 2.90
CA LYS A 6 -30.20 -22.40 1.72
C LYS A 6 -30.40 -21.12 0.89
N LYS A 7 -30.11 -19.93 1.44
CA LYS A 7 -30.33 -18.62 0.81
C LYS A 7 -29.06 -17.99 0.23
N GLY A 8 -27.91 -18.65 0.36
CA GLY A 8 -26.63 -18.16 -0.15
C GLY A 8 -26.03 -16.97 0.61
N PRO A 9 -24.76 -16.62 0.33
CA PRO A 9 -24.10 -15.45 0.90
C PRO A 9 -24.73 -14.17 0.36
N PHE A 10 -25.03 -13.23 1.26
CA PHE A 10 -25.56 -11.94 0.84
C PHE A 10 -24.44 -10.94 0.58
N VAL A 11 -24.54 -10.26 -0.56
CA VAL A 11 -23.73 -9.10 -0.92
C VAL A 11 -24.63 -8.02 -1.49
N ASP A 12 -24.35 -6.77 -1.09
CA ASP A 12 -25.02 -5.60 -1.66
C ASP A 12 -24.66 -5.44 -3.14
N SER A 13 -25.67 -5.32 -4.01
CA SER A 13 -25.51 -5.13 -5.45
C SER A 13 -24.60 -3.94 -5.80
N LYS A 14 -24.64 -2.86 -5.01
CA LYS A 14 -23.77 -1.69 -5.22
C LYS A 14 -22.31 -1.99 -4.92
N LEU A 15 -22.06 -2.81 -3.90
CA LEU A 15 -20.71 -3.23 -3.55
C LEU A 15 -20.17 -4.21 -4.59
N TYR A 16 -21.00 -5.17 -5.01
CA TYR A 16 -20.62 -6.19 -5.97
C TYR A 16 -20.18 -5.59 -7.31
N LYS A 17 -20.96 -4.63 -7.86
CA LYS A 17 -20.60 -3.93 -9.11
C LYS A 17 -19.24 -3.24 -9.02
N LYS A 18 -18.97 -2.52 -7.91
CA LYS A 18 -17.70 -1.83 -7.71
C LYS A 18 -16.51 -2.79 -7.59
N VAL A 19 -16.73 -3.97 -7.02
CA VAL A 19 -15.70 -5.00 -6.90
C VAL A 19 -15.36 -5.57 -8.27
N LEU A 20 -16.37 -5.89 -9.08
CA LEU A 20 -16.17 -6.34 -10.47
C LEU A 20 -15.42 -5.28 -11.28
N ASP A 21 -15.86 -4.02 -11.24
CA ASP A 21 -15.20 -2.92 -11.95
C ASP A 21 -13.73 -2.74 -11.52
N ALA A 22 -13.44 -2.94 -10.23
CA ALA A 22 -12.08 -2.82 -9.69
C ALA A 22 -11.19 -3.99 -10.10
N GLN A 23 -11.76 -5.20 -10.17
CA GLN A 23 -11.07 -6.39 -10.62
C GLN A 23 -10.72 -6.31 -12.12
N GLU A 24 -11.67 -5.90 -12.96
CA GLU A 24 -11.45 -5.69 -14.39
C GLU A 24 -10.36 -4.65 -14.66
N LYS A 25 -10.37 -3.56 -13.89
CA LYS A 25 -9.39 -2.46 -14.04
C LYS A 25 -8.06 -2.74 -13.35
N THR A 26 -7.95 -3.83 -12.56
CA THR A 26 -6.80 -4.09 -11.67
C THR A 26 -6.47 -2.88 -10.76
N ASP A 27 -7.47 -2.02 -10.55
CA ASP A 27 -7.33 -0.79 -9.79
C ASP A 27 -7.42 -1.12 -8.29
N LYS A 28 -6.30 -1.05 -7.57
CA LYS A 28 -6.24 -1.24 -6.10
C LYS A 28 -6.83 -0.05 -5.32
N LYS A 29 -7.77 0.69 -5.92
CA LYS A 29 -8.38 1.87 -5.32
C LYS A 29 -9.25 1.45 -4.14
N PRO A 30 -9.15 2.12 -2.98
CA PRO A 30 -9.87 1.68 -1.79
C PRO A 30 -11.38 1.97 -1.92
N ILE A 31 -12.20 0.91 -1.93
CA ILE A 31 -13.65 1.01 -2.14
C ILE A 31 -14.35 1.37 -0.83
N LYS A 32 -15.08 2.49 -0.80
CA LYS A 32 -15.91 2.88 0.36
C LYS A 32 -17.24 2.12 0.37
N THR A 33 -17.58 1.55 1.53
CA THR A 33 -18.84 0.84 1.76
C THR A 33 -19.49 1.19 3.10
N TRP A 34 -20.80 1.35 3.06
CA TRP A 34 -21.66 1.40 4.25
C TRP A 34 -22.28 0.05 4.58
N SER A 35 -22.22 -0.91 3.66
CA SER A 35 -22.82 -2.23 3.85
C SER A 35 -21.91 -3.12 4.69
N ARG A 36 -22.11 -3.06 6.01
CA ARG A 36 -21.49 -3.99 6.98
C ARG A 36 -22.08 -5.40 6.95
N ARG A 37 -23.22 -5.57 6.27
CA ARG A 37 -23.98 -6.84 6.19
C ARG A 37 -23.51 -7.75 5.06
N SER A 38 -22.70 -7.23 4.14
CA SER A 38 -22.17 -8.01 3.02
C SER A 38 -21.16 -9.05 3.51
N THR A 39 -21.22 -10.23 2.91
CA THR A 39 -20.28 -11.33 3.12
C THR A 39 -19.09 -11.15 2.19
N ILE A 40 -17.90 -11.49 2.65
CA ILE A 40 -16.70 -11.46 1.81
C ILE A 40 -16.77 -12.62 0.82
N ILE A 41 -16.74 -12.29 -0.47
CA ILE A 41 -16.67 -13.23 -1.60
C ILE A 41 -15.20 -13.37 -2.00
N PRO A 42 -14.76 -14.54 -2.51
CA PRO A 42 -13.41 -14.73 -3.06
C PRO A 42 -12.95 -13.64 -4.03
N GLU A 43 -13.84 -13.10 -4.87
CA GLU A 43 -13.55 -12.00 -5.81
C GLU A 43 -13.08 -10.69 -5.14
N MET A 44 -13.30 -10.54 -3.82
CA MET A 44 -12.86 -9.36 -3.07
C MET A 44 -11.45 -9.50 -2.50
N VAL A 45 -10.81 -10.66 -2.63
CA VAL A 45 -9.48 -10.93 -2.07
C VAL A 45 -8.43 -10.06 -2.78
N GLY A 46 -7.54 -9.45 -2.00
CA GLY A 46 -6.53 -8.53 -2.51
C GLY A 46 -7.02 -7.10 -2.76
N LEU A 47 -8.30 -6.81 -2.49
CA LEU A 47 -8.84 -5.45 -2.52
C LEU A 47 -8.86 -4.83 -1.12
N THR A 48 -8.68 -3.52 -1.07
CA THR A 48 -8.85 -2.72 0.16
C THR A 48 -10.26 -2.15 0.22
N ILE A 49 -11.03 -2.55 1.22
CA ILE A 49 -12.39 -2.05 1.45
C ILE A 49 -12.42 -1.15 2.68
N GLN A 50 -12.90 0.07 2.48
CA GLN A 50 -13.15 1.05 3.51
C GLN A 50 -14.55 0.82 4.11
N VAL A 51 -14.61 0.18 5.28
CA VAL A 51 -15.87 -0.17 5.96
C VAL A 51 -16.28 0.92 6.94
N TYR A 52 -17.50 1.43 6.81
CA TYR A 52 -18.04 2.43 7.72
C TYR A 52 -18.36 1.84 9.09
N ASN A 53 -17.88 2.49 10.16
CA ASN A 53 -18.03 2.04 11.53
C ASN A 53 -19.05 2.88 12.36
N GLY A 54 -19.76 3.81 11.73
CA GLY A 54 -20.65 4.77 12.41
C GLY A 54 -20.03 6.14 12.68
N LYS A 55 -18.73 6.31 12.43
CA LYS A 55 -18.03 7.59 12.53
C LYS A 55 -17.07 7.79 11.37
N ILE A 56 -16.17 6.83 11.20
CA ILE A 56 -15.12 6.84 10.19
C ILE A 56 -15.19 5.58 9.32
N PHE A 57 -14.50 5.64 8.18
CA PHE A 57 -14.23 4.49 7.35
C PHE A 57 -12.90 3.87 7.76
N ILE A 58 -12.92 2.60 8.12
CA ILE A 58 -11.72 1.84 8.47
C ILE A 58 -11.28 1.08 7.20
N PRO A 59 -10.07 1.31 6.68
CA PRO A 59 -9.55 0.53 5.57
C PRO A 59 -9.21 -0.88 6.04
N VAL A 60 -9.82 -1.88 5.43
CA VAL A 60 -9.57 -3.30 5.68
C VAL A 60 -9.02 -3.92 4.40
N PHE A 61 -7.83 -4.49 4.48
CA PHE A 61 -7.25 -5.29 3.40
C PHE A 61 -7.76 -6.73 3.52
N ILE A 62 -8.35 -7.26 2.46
CA ILE A 62 -9.02 -8.57 2.49
C ILE A 62 -8.04 -9.68 2.10
N THR A 63 -7.87 -10.63 3.01
CA THR A 63 -7.14 -11.89 2.78
C THR A 63 -8.11 -13.05 2.58
N GLU A 64 -7.62 -14.16 2.03
CA GLU A 64 -8.42 -15.35 1.73
C GLU A 64 -9.08 -15.96 2.98
N ASN A 65 -8.38 -15.92 4.12
CA ASN A 65 -8.90 -16.41 5.40
C ASN A 65 -10.14 -15.64 5.90
N MET A 66 -10.43 -14.47 5.33
CA MET A 66 -11.61 -13.67 5.68
C MET A 66 -12.86 -14.06 4.88
N VAL A 67 -12.75 -14.95 3.89
CA VAL A 67 -13.89 -15.40 3.08
C VAL A 67 -14.94 -16.08 3.97
N GLY A 68 -16.22 -15.75 3.75
CA GLY A 68 -17.33 -16.25 4.57
C GLY A 68 -17.68 -15.39 5.80
N HIS A 69 -16.76 -14.53 6.25
CA HIS A 69 -17.03 -13.54 7.30
C HIS A 69 -17.82 -12.34 6.77
N LYS A 70 -18.41 -11.58 7.70
CA LYS A 70 -19.09 -10.31 7.38
C LYS A 70 -18.07 -9.16 7.42
N LEU A 71 -18.20 -8.20 6.50
CA LEU A 71 -17.37 -6.98 6.54
C LEU A 71 -17.49 -6.20 7.87
N GLY A 72 -18.64 -6.31 8.55
CA GLY A 72 -18.85 -5.69 9.85
C GLY A 72 -18.01 -6.25 11.00
N GLU A 73 -17.48 -7.47 10.89
CA GLU A 73 -16.66 -8.11 11.93
C GLU A 73 -15.28 -7.46 12.03
N PHE A 74 -14.76 -6.94 10.92
CA PHE A 74 -13.47 -6.26 10.84
C PHE A 74 -13.55 -4.76 11.17
N SER A 75 -14.72 -4.27 11.61
CA SER A 75 -14.98 -2.86 11.90
C SER A 75 -15.66 -2.70 13.27
N PRO A 76 -14.87 -2.49 14.35
CA PRO A 76 -15.37 -2.50 15.73
C PRO A 76 -16.05 -1.18 16.13
N THR A 77 -17.37 -1.21 16.35
CA THR A 77 -18.20 0.01 16.57
C THR A 77 -18.05 0.70 17.92
N ARG A 78 -17.64 -0.02 18.96
CA ARG A 78 -17.42 0.54 20.29
C ARG A 78 -16.03 0.16 20.75
N ILE A 79 -15.28 1.16 21.19
CA ILE A 79 -14.04 0.96 21.92
C ILE A 79 -14.44 0.77 23.37
N PHE A 80 -14.23 -0.42 23.93
CA PHE A 80 -14.36 -0.64 25.36
C PHE A 80 -13.06 -0.20 26.03
N ARG A 81 -13.12 0.80 26.93
CA ARG A 81 -11.94 1.38 27.59
C ARG A 81 -11.67 0.76 28.98
N GLY A 82 -12.31 -0.37 29.31
CA GLY A 82 -12.29 -0.96 30.64
C GLY A 82 -13.41 -0.43 31.55
N HIS A 83 -13.80 -1.23 32.53
CA HIS A 83 -14.41 -0.72 33.76
C HIS A 83 -13.26 -0.24 34.66
N SER A 84 -13.39 0.93 35.27
CA SER A 84 -12.38 1.47 36.19
C SER A 84 -12.31 0.63 37.47
N GLY A 85 -11.55 -0.45 37.41
CA GLY A 85 -10.97 -1.17 38.53
C GLY A 85 -9.50 -1.37 38.22
N THR A 86 -8.68 -0.40 38.65
CA THR A 86 -7.23 -0.53 38.88
C THR A 86 -6.46 -1.51 37.98
N LYS A 87 -6.12 -1.07 36.75
CA LYS A 87 -4.78 -1.30 36.19
C LYS A 87 -4.53 -0.32 35.06
N LYS A 88 -3.61 0.62 35.30
CA LYS A 88 -2.88 1.27 34.23
C LYS A 88 -2.10 0.17 33.52
N VAL A 89 -2.39 -0.05 32.24
CA VAL A 89 -1.50 -0.80 31.37
C VAL A 89 -1.05 0.22 30.34
N GLU A 90 0.25 0.47 30.38
CA GLU A 90 0.93 1.41 29.51
C GLU A 90 0.80 0.98 28.06
N LYS A 91 0.71 2.00 27.21
CA LYS A 91 0.55 1.91 25.77
C LYS A 91 1.91 1.52 25.17
N GLU A 92 2.07 0.27 24.74
CA GLU A 92 3.09 -0.06 23.75
C GLU A 92 2.52 0.19 22.35
N GLU A 93 2.92 1.32 21.78
CA GLU A 93 2.88 1.56 20.35
C GLU A 93 3.94 0.69 19.69
N GLY A 94 3.51 -0.28 18.88
CA GLY A 94 4.39 -0.98 17.96
C GLY A 94 4.98 0.00 16.96
N ALA A 95 6.22 0.40 17.19
CA ALA A 95 7.08 1.00 16.18
C ALA A 95 7.57 -0.10 15.20
N PRO A 96 7.72 0.23 13.91
CA PRO A 96 8.09 -0.74 12.88
C PRO A 96 9.51 -1.26 13.08
N ALA A 97 9.66 -2.57 12.89
CA ALA A 97 10.93 -3.28 12.88
C ALA A 97 11.88 -2.67 11.84
N ALA A 98 12.98 -2.11 12.33
CA ALA A 98 14.16 -1.81 11.55
C ALA A 98 14.83 -3.13 11.12
N ALA A 99 15.28 -3.14 9.87
CA ALA A 99 15.97 -4.23 9.20
C ALA A 99 17.26 -4.67 9.96
N PRO A 100 17.63 -5.95 9.93
CA PRO A 100 18.83 -6.46 10.56
C PRO A 100 20.08 -6.04 9.79
N ALA A 101 21.06 -5.50 10.52
CA ALA A 101 22.39 -5.21 10.04
C ALA A 101 23.15 -6.52 9.73
N THR A 102 23.52 -6.72 8.48
CA THR A 102 24.62 -7.60 8.08
C THR A 102 25.85 -6.75 7.82
N ALA A 103 26.80 -6.73 8.77
CA ALA A 103 28.14 -6.21 8.56
C ALA A 103 29.14 -7.30 8.94
N GLY A 104 29.39 -8.21 8.00
CA GLY A 104 30.58 -9.04 7.97
C GLY A 104 31.44 -8.58 6.80
N ALA A 105 32.62 -8.03 7.09
CA ALA A 105 33.71 -7.95 6.12
C ALA A 105 35.03 -7.86 6.88
N THR A 106 35.68 -9.02 6.94
CA THR A 106 37.00 -9.34 7.45
C THR A 106 38.11 -8.41 6.93
N ALA A 107 39.04 -8.08 7.84
CA ALA A 107 40.32 -7.43 7.55
C ALA A 107 41.26 -8.35 6.76
N GLN A 108 42.11 -7.79 5.88
CA GLN A 108 43.59 -7.87 5.95
C GLN A 108 44.30 -7.21 4.72
N PRO A 109 45.61 -6.90 4.82
CA PRO A 109 46.27 -5.71 4.26
C PRO A 109 47.25 -5.99 3.11
N ALA A 110 47.79 -4.95 2.45
CA ALA A 110 49.22 -4.83 2.05
C ALA A 110 49.49 -3.67 1.06
N ALA A 111 50.54 -2.91 1.39
CA ALA A 111 51.59 -2.29 0.56
C ALA A 111 51.40 -1.99 -0.95
N GLY A 112 51.88 -0.80 -1.36
CA GLY A 112 52.52 -0.62 -2.68
C GLY A 112 52.23 0.69 -3.43
N VAL A 113 53.11 1.68 -3.30
CA VAL A 113 53.43 2.70 -4.32
C VAL A 113 54.30 1.97 -5.38
N PRO A 114 54.24 2.18 -6.73
CA PRO A 114 54.37 3.48 -7.41
C PRO A 114 53.72 3.66 -8.82
N GLY A 115 53.74 4.91 -9.31
CA GLY A 115 54.20 5.21 -10.69
C GLY A 115 53.17 5.51 -11.80
N GLY A 116 53.16 6.79 -12.25
CA GLY A 116 53.50 7.11 -13.64
C GLY A 116 52.41 7.50 -14.65
N ALA A 117 52.72 8.57 -15.41
CA ALA A 117 52.24 8.97 -16.76
C ALA A 117 50.84 9.64 -16.83
N SER A 118 50.75 10.97 -17.06
CA SER A 118 50.75 11.68 -18.37
C SER A 118 49.49 11.36 -19.21
N SER A 119 48.78 12.25 -19.91
CA SER A 119 49.13 13.50 -20.60
C SER A 119 47.87 14.15 -21.20
N GLY A 120 47.93 15.48 -21.41
CA GLY A 120 47.39 16.25 -22.57
C GLY A 120 45.86 16.40 -22.68
N THR A 121 45.23 17.58 -22.64
CA THR A 121 45.45 18.89 -23.31
C THR A 121 45.14 18.91 -24.81
N SER A 122 44.37 19.93 -25.20
CA SER A 122 44.04 20.44 -26.54
C SER A 122 42.89 19.72 -27.24
N GLY A 123 41.92 20.40 -27.87
CA GLY A 123 41.79 21.82 -28.18
C GLY A 123 41.09 21.99 -29.54
N ALA A 124 40.55 23.18 -29.75
CA ALA A 124 40.09 23.77 -31.03
C ALA A 124 38.72 23.32 -31.58
N ALA A 125 37.97 24.14 -32.33
CA ALA A 125 37.85 25.58 -32.54
C ALA A 125 36.74 25.78 -33.59
N ALA A 126 36.03 26.92 -33.50
CA ALA A 126 35.51 27.75 -34.60
C ALA A 126 34.55 27.18 -35.68
N ALA A 127 33.36 27.80 -35.81
CA ALA A 127 32.76 28.22 -37.09
C ALA A 127 31.47 29.07 -36.93
N THR A 128 31.63 30.40 -36.97
CA THR A 128 30.95 31.41 -37.82
C THR A 128 29.50 31.22 -38.35
N GLN A 129 28.61 32.12 -37.89
CA GLN A 129 27.75 33.07 -38.66
C GLN A 129 26.88 32.58 -39.85
N GLN A 130 25.54 32.77 -39.77
CA GLN A 130 24.73 33.58 -40.72
C GLN A 130 23.21 33.54 -40.41
N GLN A 131 22.49 34.46 -41.05
CA GLN A 131 21.33 35.21 -40.56
C GLN A 131 20.15 35.17 -41.57
N ALA A 132 18.93 34.83 -41.10
CA ALA A 132 17.57 35.18 -41.62
C ALA A 132 17.25 34.91 -43.14
N PRO A 133 16.02 35.14 -43.70
CA PRO A 133 14.75 35.65 -43.15
C PRO A 133 13.45 34.86 -43.55
N ALA A 134 12.31 35.37 -43.06
CA ALA A 134 10.91 34.93 -43.09
C ALA A 134 10.28 34.48 -44.44
N PRO A 135 9.14 33.75 -44.39
CA PRO A 135 8.14 33.75 -45.45
C PRO A 135 6.83 34.48 -45.05
N LYS A 136 6.42 35.44 -45.89
CA LYS A 136 5.04 35.95 -45.96
C LYS A 136 4.14 34.93 -46.67
N LYS A 137 2.98 34.63 -46.10
CA LYS A 137 1.66 34.73 -46.76
C LYS A 137 0.56 34.70 -45.72
#